data_AF-A0A068BFD7-F1
#
_entry.id   AF-A0A068BFD7-F1
#
_cell.length_a   1.000
_cell.length_b   1.000
_cell.length_c   1.000
_cell.angle_alpha   90.00
_cell.angle_beta   90.00
_cell.angle_gamma   90.00
#
_symmetry.space_group_name_H-M   'P 1'
#
loop_
_entity.id
_entity.type
_entity.pdbx_description
1 polymer ?
#
loop_
_entity_poly.entity_id
_entity_poly.type
_entity_poly.pdbx_seq_one_letter_code
_entity_poly.pdbx_strand_id
1 'polypeptide(L)'
;HPILKIANSALVDLPAPSNISVWWNFGSLLGLCLITQLLTGLFLAMHYTSDIETAFSSVVHICRDVNYGWLIRNMHANGASFFFICLYMHIARGLYYGSYLFVETW
;
A
#
# COMPACT_ATOMS: atom_id res chain seq x y z
N HIS A 1 -8.83 -27.38 -7.34
CA HIS A 1 -7.51 -27.14 -6.73
C HIS A 1 -7.69 -26.32 -5.45
N PRO A 2 -7.23 -26.78 -4.27
CA PRO A 2 -7.50 -26.13 -2.98
C PRO A 2 -7.12 -24.64 -2.92
N ILE A 3 -5.93 -24.28 -3.42
CA ILE A 3 -5.46 -22.88 -3.43
C ILE A 3 -6.32 -22.01 -4.36
N LEU A 4 -6.67 -22.53 -5.54
CA LEU A 4 -7.47 -21.76 -6.50
C LEU A 4 -8.89 -21.55 -5.99
N LYS A 5 -9.43 -22.49 -5.19
CA LYS A 5 -10.76 -22.36 -4.59
C LYS A 5 -10.82 -21.15 -3.66
N ILE A 6 -9.79 -20.93 -2.84
CA ILE A 6 -9.72 -19.80 -1.91
C ILE A 6 -9.69 -18.48 -2.68
N ALA A 7 -8.80 -18.38 -3.68
CA ALA A 7 -8.69 -17.18 -4.52
C ALA A 7 -9.99 -16.89 -5.28
N ASN A 8 -10.63 -17.93 -5.84
CA ASN A 8 -11.88 -17.79 -6.57
C ASN A 8 -13.00 -17.24 -5.69
N SER A 9 -13.20 -17.80 -4.50
CA SER A 9 -14.24 -17.35 -3.56
C SER A 9 -14.01 -15.93 -3.02
N ALA A 10 -12.75 -15.47 -2.97
CA ALA A 10 -12.40 -14.17 -2.42
C ALA A 10 -12.32 -13.04 -3.46
N LEU A 11 -11.99 -13.35 -4.72
CA LEU A 11 -11.67 -12.35 -5.74
C LEU A 11 -12.47 -12.45 -7.04
N VAL A 12 -13.01 -13.64 -7.38
CA VAL A 12 -13.67 -13.86 -8.68
C VAL A 12 -15.18 -14.00 -8.49
N ASP A 13 -15.61 -15.01 -7.75
CA ASP A 13 -17.02 -15.32 -7.52
C ASP A 13 -17.52 -14.78 -6.16
N LEU A 14 -16.90 -13.71 -5.67
CA LEU A 14 -17.32 -13.03 -4.45
C LEU A 14 -18.66 -12.29 -4.72
N PRO A 15 -19.74 -12.57 -3.97
CA PRO A 15 -20.98 -11.80 -4.11
C PRO A 15 -20.80 -10.40 -3.53
N ALA A 16 -20.80 -9.39 -4.39
CA ALA A 16 -20.72 -7.98 -4.01
C ALA A 16 -22.07 -7.26 -4.20
N PRO A 17 -22.46 -6.32 -3.31
CA PRO A 17 -23.64 -5.49 -3.54
C PRO A 17 -23.48 -4.66 -4.83
N SER A 18 -24.54 -4.56 -5.63
CA SER A 18 -24.50 -3.87 -6.93
C SER A 18 -24.40 -2.35 -6.85
N ASN A 19 -24.64 -1.76 -5.68
CA ASN A 19 -24.70 -0.32 -5.45
C ASN A 19 -23.54 0.22 -4.60
N ILE A 20 -22.42 -0.51 -4.46
CA ILE A 20 -21.22 0.02 -3.81
C ILE A 20 -20.67 1.22 -4.59
N SER A 21 -20.38 2.31 -3.89
CA SER A 21 -19.87 3.54 -4.48
C SER A 21 -18.34 3.54 -4.59
N VAL A 22 -17.76 4.59 -5.18
CA VAL A 22 -16.30 4.76 -5.33
C VAL A 22 -15.54 4.63 -4.01
N TRP A 23 -16.17 4.93 -2.87
CA TRP A 23 -15.57 4.84 -1.54
C TRP A 23 -15.17 3.41 -1.15
N TRP A 24 -15.75 2.37 -1.77
CA TRP A 24 -15.36 0.98 -1.54
C TRP A 24 -14.00 0.61 -2.18
N ASN A 25 -13.48 1.43 -3.11
CA ASN A 25 -12.18 1.18 -3.74
C ASN A 25 -11.00 1.39 -2.79
N PHE A 26 -11.16 2.15 -1.69
CA PHE A 26 -10.03 2.45 -0.81
C PHE A 26 -9.47 1.22 -0.09
N GLY A 27 -10.22 0.13 0.02
CA GLY A 27 -9.69 -1.14 0.55
C GLY A 27 -8.66 -1.78 -0.39
N SER A 28 -8.99 -1.91 -1.69
CA SER A 28 -8.06 -2.47 -2.68
C SER A 28 -6.87 -1.53 -2.93
N LEU A 29 -7.09 -0.21 -2.93
CA LEU A 29 -6.01 0.77 -3.02
C LEU A 29 -5.04 0.69 -1.84
N LEU A 30 -5.51 0.45 -0.60
CA LEU A 30 -4.62 0.21 0.54
C LEU A 30 -3.78 -1.06 0.35
N GLY A 31 -4.38 -2.13 -0.16
CA GLY A 31 -3.64 -3.35 -0.53
C GLY A 31 -2.57 -3.09 -1.59
N LEU A 32 -2.89 -2.32 -2.63
CA LEU A 32 -1.93 -1.89 -3.65
C LEU A 32 -0.81 -1.04 -3.02
N CYS A 33 -1.15 -0.05 -2.19
CA CYS A 33 -0.17 0.79 -1.50
C CYS A 33 0.79 -0.05 -0.67
N LEU A 34 0.28 -1.04 0.08
CA LEU A 34 1.11 -1.93 0.88
C LEU A 34 2.11 -2.71 0.02
N ILE A 35 1.65 -3.33 -1.07
CA ILE A 35 2.52 -4.08 -1.99
C ILE A 35 3.59 -3.14 -2.59
N THR A 36 3.19 -1.95 -3.06
CA THR A 36 4.14 -0.96 -3.61
C THR A 36 5.16 -0.51 -2.57
N GLN A 37 4.75 -0.24 -1.33
CA GLN A 37 5.66 0.16 -0.26
C GLN A 37 6.63 -0.96 0.14
N LEU A 38 6.17 -2.21 0.21
CA LEU A 38 7.04 -3.37 0.50
C LEU A 38 8.08 -3.57 -0.59
N LEU A 39 7.67 -3.54 -1.86
CA LEU A 39 8.58 -3.70 -2.99
C LEU A 39 9.59 -2.56 -3.04
N THR A 40 9.14 -1.31 -3.08
CA THR A 40 10.04 -0.15 -3.13
C THR A 40 10.94 -0.06 -1.90
N GLY A 41 10.41 -0.33 -0.70
CA GLY A 41 11.16 -0.34 0.54
C GLY A 41 12.25 -1.41 0.56
N LEU A 42 11.96 -2.62 0.07
CA LEU A 42 12.95 -3.69 -0.06
C LEU A 42 14.09 -3.29 -1.00
N PHE A 43 13.78 -2.72 -2.17
CA PHE A 43 14.81 -2.25 -3.10
C PHE A 43 15.65 -1.10 -2.52
N LEU A 44 15.05 -0.17 -1.78
CA LEU A 44 15.80 0.89 -1.09
C LEU A 44 16.70 0.32 0.00
N ALA A 45 16.22 -0.65 0.78
CA ALA A 45 16.96 -1.28 1.85
C ALA A 45 18.23 -2.00 1.35
N MET A 46 18.23 -2.53 0.13
CA MET A 46 19.42 -3.15 -0.48
C MET A 46 20.59 -2.18 -0.69
N HIS A 47 20.32 -0.87 -0.71
CA HIS A 47 21.31 0.18 -0.97
C HIS A 47 21.47 1.18 0.19
N TYR A 48 20.63 1.09 1.22
CA TYR A 48 20.67 1.98 2.38
C TYR A 48 21.64 1.48 3.44
N THR A 49 22.31 2.39 4.15
CA THR A 49 23.15 2.07 5.31
C THR A 49 22.59 2.76 6.55
N SER A 50 22.37 2.01 7.64
CA SER A 50 21.72 2.51 8.85
C SER A 50 22.67 3.17 9.86
N ASP A 51 23.94 3.35 9.51
CA ASP A 51 24.92 4.04 10.33
C ASP A 51 24.78 5.57 10.20
N ILE A 52 24.90 6.30 11.31
CA ILE A 52 24.61 7.75 11.36
C ILE A 52 25.55 8.58 10.46
N GLU A 53 26.79 8.13 10.27
CA GLU A 53 27.78 8.85 9.44
C GLU A 53 27.49 8.68 7.94
N THR A 54 26.78 7.60 7.56
CA THR A 54 26.55 7.22 6.16
C THR A 54 25.08 7.17 5.73
N ALA A 55 24.13 7.34 6.65
CA ALA A 55 22.70 7.28 6.35
C ALA A 55 22.27 8.29 5.28
N PHE A 56 22.69 9.56 5.40
CA PHE A 56 22.34 10.57 4.41
C PHE A 56 23.03 10.32 3.06
N SER A 57 24.33 10.02 3.07
CA SER A 57 25.10 9.80 1.84
C SER A 57 24.62 8.55 1.08
N SER A 58 24.19 7.49 1.78
CA SER A 58 23.59 6.31 1.13
C SER A 58 22.26 6.62 0.42
N VAL A 59 21.42 7.51 0.96
CA VAL A 59 20.21 7.99 0.26
C VAL A 59 20.55 8.84 -0.97
N VAL A 60 21.60 9.67 -0.89
CA VAL A 60 22.09 10.42 -2.05
C VAL A 60 22.61 9.48 -3.14
N HIS A 61 23.39 8.46 -2.74
CA HIS A 61 23.88 7.42 -3.63
C HIS A 61 22.73 6.68 -4.34
N ILE A 62 21.69 6.28 -3.60
CA ILE A 62 20.47 5.70 -4.19
C ILE A 62 19.88 6.62 -5.26
N CYS A 63 19.77 7.92 -4.99
CA CYS A 63 19.12 8.83 -5.93
C CYS A 63 19.98 9.15 -7.16
N ARG A 64 21.30 9.13 -7.04
CA ARG A 64 22.22 9.60 -8.10
C ARG A 64 22.87 8.48 -8.90
N ASP A 65 23.20 7.37 -8.24
CA ASP A 65 24.10 6.37 -8.81
C ASP A 65 23.42 5.02 -9.03
N VAL A 66 22.33 4.72 -8.29
CA VAL A 66 21.53 3.50 -8.51
C VAL A 66 20.58 3.70 -9.69
N ASN A 67 20.56 2.75 -10.62
CA ASN A 67 19.67 2.76 -11.78
C ASN A 67 18.21 2.87 -11.33
N TYR A 68 17.51 3.92 -11.79
CA TYR A 68 16.14 4.28 -11.38
C TYR A 68 15.95 4.48 -9.87
N GLY A 69 17.02 4.59 -9.08
CA GLY A 69 16.91 4.74 -7.62
C GLY A 69 16.20 6.03 -7.22
N TRP A 70 16.35 7.11 -7.98
CA TRP A 70 15.55 8.34 -7.81
C TRP A 70 14.05 8.07 -7.94
N LEU A 71 13.64 7.25 -8.91
CA LEU A 71 12.23 6.93 -9.16
C LEU A 71 11.68 6.09 -8.03
N ILE A 72 12.41 5.03 -7.64
CA ILE A 72 12.01 4.13 -6.54
C ILE A 72 11.90 4.91 -5.22
N ARG A 73 12.87 5.78 -4.92
CA ARG A 73 12.86 6.62 -3.72
C ARG A 73 11.67 7.58 -3.72
N ASN A 74 11.39 8.22 -4.84
CA ASN A 74 10.24 9.11 -4.95
C ASN A 74 8.90 8.36 -4.86
N MET A 75 8.81 7.16 -5.45
CA MET A 75 7.62 6.32 -5.35
C MET A 75 7.38 5.86 -3.91
N HIS A 76 8.42 5.47 -3.17
CA HIS A 76 8.30 5.08 -1.77
C HIS A 76 7.88 6.25 -0.86
N ALA A 77 8.47 7.44 -1.09
CA ALA A 77 8.18 8.63 -0.29
C ALA A 77 6.77 9.19 -0.55
N ASN A 78 6.37 9.36 -1.82
CA ASN A 78 5.03 9.83 -2.16
C ASN A 78 3.97 8.74 -1.93
N GLY A 79 4.34 7.47 -2.12
CA GLY A 79 3.48 6.32 -1.84
C GLY A 79 3.08 6.24 -0.36
N ALA A 80 3.95 6.63 0.57
CA ALA A 80 3.60 6.77 1.98
C ALA A 80 2.50 7.82 2.21
N SER A 81 2.58 8.99 1.56
CA SER A 81 1.53 10.01 1.67
C SER A 81 0.21 9.53 1.06
N PHE A 82 0.27 8.88 -0.11
CA PHE A 82 -0.90 8.29 -0.76
C PHE A 82 -1.53 7.18 0.10
N PHE A 83 -0.73 6.38 0.79
CA PHE A 83 -1.21 5.40 1.76
C PHE A 83 -2.10 6.05 2.82
N PHE A 84 -1.63 7.14 3.45
CA PHE A 84 -2.42 7.84 4.46
C PHE A 84 -3.68 8.49 3.90
N ILE A 85 -3.61 9.03 2.67
CA ILE A 85 -4.79 9.54 1.96
C ILE A 85 -5.84 8.43 1.80
N CYS A 86 -5.43 7.24 1.32
CA CYS A 86 -6.32 6.08 1.21
C CYS A 86 -6.85 5.63 2.57
N LEU A 87 -6.00 5.61 3.61
CA LEU A 87 -6.37 5.17 4.95
C LEU A 87 -7.47 6.06 5.54
N TYR A 88 -7.28 7.38 5.50
CA TYR A 88 -8.27 8.31 6.04
C TYR A 88 -9.58 8.28 5.27
N MET A 89 -9.55 8.15 3.94
CA MET A 89 -10.78 7.97 3.16
C MET A 89 -11.47 6.63 3.46
N HIS A 90 -10.71 5.55 3.69
CA HIS A 90 -11.25 4.25 4.07
C HIS A 90 -11.96 4.30 5.43
N ILE A 91 -11.33 4.93 6.43
CA ILE A 91 -11.90 5.14 7.76
C ILE A 91 -13.14 6.04 7.69
N ALA A 92 -13.07 7.17 6.98
CA ALA A 92 -14.18 8.10 6.83
C ALA A 92 -15.40 7.43 6.18
N ARG A 93 -15.19 6.62 5.14
CA ARG A 93 -16.24 5.77 4.56
C ARG A 93 -16.86 4.87 5.62
N GLY A 94 -16.04 4.19 6.43
CA GLY A 94 -16.54 3.25 7.43
C GLY A 94 -17.38 3.93 8.51
N LEU A 95 -17.00 5.14 8.93
CA LEU A 95 -17.80 5.97 9.82
C LEU A 95 -19.12 6.42 9.17
N TYR A 96 -19.07 6.93 7.94
CA TYR A 96 -20.25 7.48 7.26
C TYR A 96 -21.33 6.43 6.96
N TYR A 97 -20.93 5.22 6.53
CA TYR A 97 -21.85 4.14 6.18
C TYR A 97 -22.08 3.13 7.32
N GLY A 98 -21.61 3.40 8.54
CA GLY A 98 -21.82 2.51 9.68
C GLY A 98 -21.08 1.17 9.56
N SER A 99 -20.01 1.08 8.78
CA SER A 99 -19.25 -0.18 8.60
C SER A 99 -18.54 -0.62 9.88
N TYR A 100 -18.37 0.27 10.86
CA TYR A 100 -17.86 -0.07 12.20
C TYR A 100 -18.76 -1.04 12.97
N LEU A 101 -19.99 -1.30 12.51
CA LEU A 101 -20.86 -2.34 13.06
C LEU A 101 -20.33 -3.76 12.80
N PHE A 102 -19.45 -3.94 11.81
CA PHE A 102 -18.70 -5.20 11.60
C PHE A 102 -17.47 -5.24 12.51
N VAL A 103 -17.68 -5.42 13.82
CA VAL A 103 -16.67 -5.22 14.88
C VAL A 103 -15.35 -5.97 14.64
N GLU A 104 -15.37 -7.20 14.13
CA GLU A 104 -14.13 -7.95 13.88
C GLU A 104 -13.34 -7.43 12.68
N THR A 105 -14.00 -6.75 11.73
CA THR A 105 -13.37 -6.15 10.54
C THR A 105 -12.94 -4.71 10.78
N TRP A 106 -13.62 -4.01 11.69
CA TRP A 106 -13.36 -2.62 12.05
C TRP A 106 -12.20 -2.49 13.03
#